data_AF-A0A6M0C4N9-F1
#
_entry.id   AF-A0A6M0C4N9-F1
#
_cell.length_a   1.000
_cell.length_b   1.000
_cell.length_c   1.000
_cell.angle_alpha   90.00
_cell.angle_beta   90.00
_cell.angle_gamma   90.00
#
_symmetry.space_group_name_H-M   'P 1'
#
loop_
_entity.id
_entity.type
_entity.pdbx_description
1 polymer ?
#
loop_
_entity_poly.entity_id
_entity_poly.type
_entity_poly.pdbx_seq_one_letter_code
_entity_poly.pdbx_strand_id
1 'polypeptide(L)'
;MTFLVTNDDGIDAPGIQALHKALFQVTTDPIVVVAPKEHQSGCGHRVNIRTVIPVEWRSDTEVSVDSTPADCVRLGINYLYDDIHFVVSGINGGCNLGSDIYPSGTIAAAREATQHRIPAIAFSHFKRTDWELDWERATQWTVRVLQELLTQTVDPGTLWSVNFPHLEPGSPEPEIVFCSLCTRPLLTEFVKQENGYLYVGDDINRKSDSGTDVDVCLSGNIAIAKYCLW
;
A
#
# COMPACT_ATOMS: atom_id res chain seq x y z
N MET A 1 -12.69 -16.09 10.12
CA MET A 1 -12.47 -14.96 9.19
C MET A 1 -11.40 -14.09 9.81
N THR A 2 -10.27 -13.93 9.14
CA THR A 2 -9.09 -13.24 9.67
C THR A 2 -8.63 -12.19 8.66
N PHE A 3 -8.21 -11.01 9.14
CA PHE A 3 -7.53 -10.01 8.33
C PHE A 3 -6.02 -10.24 8.36
N LEU A 4 -5.37 -10.15 7.20
CA LEU A 4 -3.91 -10.12 7.12
C LEU A 4 -3.43 -8.70 6.81
N VAL A 5 -2.48 -8.22 7.61
CA VAL A 5 -1.80 -6.93 7.46
C VAL A 5 -0.37 -7.17 7.00
N THR A 6 0.08 -6.40 6.00
CA THR A 6 1.45 -6.43 5.47
C THR A 6 1.88 -5.03 4.99
N ASN A 7 3.12 -4.87 4.55
CA ASN A 7 3.62 -3.68 3.86
C ASN A 7 4.86 -4.02 3.01
N ASP A 8 5.52 -3.00 2.45
CA ASP A 8 6.88 -3.09 1.89
C ASP A 8 7.94 -2.30 2.68
N ASP A 9 7.56 -1.46 3.63
CA ASP A 9 8.50 -0.72 4.51
C ASP A 9 9.16 -1.62 5.59
N GLY A 10 8.59 -2.79 5.85
CA GLY A 10 9.03 -3.76 6.86
C GLY A 10 8.17 -3.75 8.12
N ILE A 11 8.23 -4.85 8.87
CA ILE A 11 7.35 -5.13 10.03
C ILE A 11 7.49 -4.11 11.17
N ASP A 12 8.65 -3.46 11.32
CA ASP A 12 8.91 -2.44 12.35
C ASP A 12 8.52 -1.02 11.91
N ALA A 13 8.04 -0.84 10.68
CA ALA A 13 7.76 0.49 10.15
C ALA A 13 6.56 1.15 10.86
N PRO A 14 6.59 2.48 11.07
CA PRO A 14 5.47 3.18 11.72
C PRO A 14 4.17 3.10 10.90
N GLY A 15 4.25 2.99 9.57
CA GLY A 15 3.08 2.91 8.69
C GLY A 15 2.25 1.63 8.85
N ILE A 16 2.88 0.48 9.09
CA ILE A 16 2.15 -0.78 9.33
C ILE A 16 1.52 -0.80 10.73
N GLN A 17 2.18 -0.18 11.71
CA GLN A 17 1.61 0.02 13.04
C GLN A 17 0.37 0.93 12.98
N ALA A 18 0.42 2.00 12.18
CA ALA A 18 -0.73 2.88 11.93
C ALA A 18 -1.88 2.14 11.24
N LEU A 19 -1.58 1.33 10.21
CA LEU A 19 -2.58 0.50 9.53
C LEU A 19 -3.25 -0.50 10.48
N HIS A 20 -2.45 -1.21 11.28
CA HIS A 20 -2.95 -2.17 12.27
C HIS A 20 -3.86 -1.49 13.29
N LYS A 21 -3.46 -0.33 13.82
CA LYS A 21 -4.29 0.48 14.75
C LYS A 21 -5.60 0.94 14.13
N ALA A 22 -5.59 1.36 12.87
CA ALA A 22 -6.79 1.78 12.17
C ALA A 22 -7.75 0.60 11.94
N LEU A 23 -7.22 -0.54 11.51
CA LEU A 23 -8.01 -1.75 11.27
C LEU A 23 -8.67 -2.25 12.56
N PHE A 24 -7.92 -2.26 13.67
CA PHE A 24 -8.45 -2.66 14.98
C PHE A 24 -9.64 -1.81 15.45
N GLN A 25 -9.79 -0.57 14.97
CA GLN A 25 -10.91 0.31 15.32
C GLN A 25 -12.19 0.03 14.52
N VAL A 26 -12.10 -0.68 13.40
CA VAL A 26 -13.23 -0.86 12.46
C VAL A 26 -13.72 -2.30 12.37
N THR A 27 -12.99 -3.26 12.92
CA THR A 27 -13.39 -4.67 12.95
C THR A 27 -13.13 -5.31 14.31
N THR A 28 -13.88 -6.37 14.59
CA THR A 28 -13.68 -7.26 15.74
C THR A 28 -13.10 -8.62 15.33
N ASP A 29 -12.90 -8.85 14.03
CA ASP A 29 -12.29 -10.06 13.52
C ASP A 29 -10.81 -10.15 13.91
N PRO A 30 -10.24 -11.36 14.06
CA PRO A 30 -8.82 -11.56 14.24
C PRO A 30 -7.97 -10.83 13.19
N ILE A 31 -6.87 -10.22 13.64
CA ILE A 31 -5.89 -9.54 12.79
C ILE A 31 -4.54 -10.21 12.99
N VAL A 32 -3.87 -10.55 11.88
CA VAL A 32 -2.50 -11.08 11.87
C VAL A 32 -1.62 -10.21 11.01
N VAL A 33 -0.36 -10.04 11.41
CA VAL A 33 0.65 -9.27 10.69
C VAL A 33 1.68 -10.24 10.12
N VAL A 34 1.86 -10.22 8.80
CA VAL A 34 2.91 -10.95 8.11
C VAL A 34 3.58 -9.97 7.18
N ALA A 35 4.80 -9.55 7.51
CA ALA A 35 5.46 -8.46 6.79
C ALA A 35 6.96 -8.72 6.59
N PRO A 36 7.59 -8.06 5.60
CA PRO A 36 9.01 -8.16 5.37
C PRO A 36 9.81 -7.80 6.62
N LYS A 37 10.93 -8.49 6.83
CA LYS A 37 11.89 -8.14 7.88
C LYS A 37 12.49 -6.76 7.66
N GLU A 38 12.82 -6.45 6.42
CA GLU A 38 13.52 -5.23 5.99
C GLU A 38 12.72 -4.52 4.88
N HIS A 39 13.05 -3.26 4.63
CA HIS A 39 12.44 -2.46 3.57
C HIS A 39 12.67 -3.05 2.16
N GLN A 40 11.60 -3.13 1.36
CA GLN A 40 11.54 -3.74 0.02
C GLN A 40 11.05 -2.76 -1.07
N SER A 41 11.45 -1.49 -1.02
CA SER A 41 11.03 -0.47 -2.01
C SER A 41 11.24 -0.91 -3.45
N GLY A 42 10.26 -0.63 -4.31
CA GLY A 42 10.38 -0.83 -5.75
C GLY A 42 10.57 -2.30 -6.19
N CYS A 43 10.31 -3.27 -5.31
CA CYS A 43 10.52 -4.68 -5.61
C CYS A 43 9.52 -5.25 -6.63
N GLY A 44 8.45 -4.51 -6.95
CA GLY A 44 7.34 -4.96 -7.78
C GLY A 44 6.69 -6.22 -7.24
N HIS A 45 6.13 -7.02 -8.13
CA HIS A 45 5.56 -8.33 -7.79
C HIS A 45 6.60 -9.44 -7.89
N ARG A 46 7.70 -9.33 -7.13
CA ARG A 46 8.71 -10.38 -7.04
C ARG A 46 8.25 -11.45 -6.05
N VAL A 47 8.49 -12.72 -6.38
CA VAL A 47 8.21 -13.89 -5.54
C VAL A 47 9.45 -14.78 -5.52
N ASN A 48 9.82 -15.30 -4.35
CA ASN A 48 10.91 -16.25 -4.22
C ASN A 48 10.46 -17.69 -4.56
N ILE A 49 11.08 -18.28 -5.59
CA ILE A 49 10.78 -19.65 -6.05
C ILE A 49 12.01 -20.58 -6.00
N ARG A 50 13.15 -20.12 -5.45
CA ARG A 50 14.44 -20.84 -5.57
C ARG A 50 15.11 -21.14 -4.25
N THR A 51 14.84 -20.35 -3.20
CA THR A 51 15.51 -20.52 -1.91
C THR A 51 14.51 -20.65 -0.79
N VAL A 52 14.97 -21.18 0.34
CA VAL A 52 14.21 -21.14 1.59
C VAL A 52 13.95 -19.68 1.97
N ILE A 53 12.74 -19.42 2.48
CA ILE A 53 12.34 -18.12 3.02
C ILE A 53 12.41 -18.21 4.55
N PRO A 54 13.37 -17.55 5.21
CA PRO A 54 13.41 -17.46 6.66
C PRO A 54 12.18 -16.71 7.22
N VAL A 55 11.64 -17.22 8.32
CA VAL A 55 10.54 -16.60 9.07
C VAL A 55 10.88 -16.53 10.56
N GLU A 56 10.44 -15.48 11.23
CA GLU A 56 10.61 -15.26 12.66
C GLU A 56 9.25 -14.88 13.27
N TRP A 57 8.77 -15.70 14.20
CA TRP A 57 7.56 -15.41 14.97
C TRP A 57 7.88 -14.44 16.10
N ARG A 58 7.25 -13.26 16.07
CA ARG A 58 7.34 -12.24 17.14
C ARG A 58 6.26 -12.42 18.19
N SER A 59 5.12 -12.97 17.79
CA SER A 59 4.00 -13.40 18.63
C SER A 59 3.15 -14.42 17.87
N ASP A 60 2.06 -14.88 18.46
CA ASP A 60 1.09 -15.77 17.79
C ASP A 60 0.37 -15.08 16.60
N THR A 61 0.47 -13.75 16.49
CA THR A 61 -0.21 -12.96 15.45
C THR A 61 0.74 -12.08 14.63
N GLU A 62 2.05 -12.15 14.86
CA GLU A 62 3.04 -11.32 14.16
C GLU A 62 4.23 -12.15 13.67
N VAL A 63 4.46 -12.14 12.36
CA VAL A 63 5.54 -12.89 11.70
C VAL A 63 6.36 -11.97 10.80
N SER A 64 7.66 -11.92 11.08
CA SER A 64 8.67 -11.27 10.24
C SER A 64 9.15 -12.28 9.20
N VAL A 65 9.16 -11.88 7.92
CA VAL A 65 9.55 -12.74 6.80
C VAL A 65 10.72 -12.13 6.07
N ASP A 66 11.82 -12.87 5.88
CA ASP A 66 12.98 -12.40 5.12
C ASP A 66 12.75 -12.58 3.61
N SER A 67 11.78 -11.84 3.08
CA SER A 67 11.37 -11.88 1.68
C SER A 67 10.50 -10.70 1.25
N THR A 68 9.87 -10.81 0.09
CA THR A 68 9.04 -9.75 -0.50
C THR A 68 7.65 -9.67 0.15
N PRO A 69 6.93 -8.55 -0.02
CA PRO A 69 5.53 -8.43 0.42
C PRO A 69 4.60 -9.48 -0.20
N ALA A 70 4.82 -9.85 -1.47
CA ALA A 70 4.05 -10.89 -2.13
C ALA A 70 4.30 -12.27 -1.48
N ASP A 71 5.55 -12.58 -1.14
CA ASP A 71 5.87 -13.80 -0.40
C ASP A 71 5.25 -13.81 1.01
N CYS A 72 5.20 -12.66 1.69
CA CYS A 72 4.54 -12.51 3.00
C CYS A 72 3.05 -12.88 2.91
N VAL A 73 2.33 -12.28 1.94
CA VAL A 73 0.91 -12.56 1.71
C VAL A 73 0.70 -14.03 1.34
N ARG A 74 1.53 -14.58 0.45
CA ARG A 74 1.43 -15.98 0.01
C ARG A 74 1.66 -16.96 1.15
N LEU A 75 2.65 -16.74 2.00
CA LEU A 75 2.89 -17.56 3.19
C LEU A 75 1.74 -17.43 4.19
N GLY A 76 1.29 -16.20 4.44
CA GLY A 76 0.18 -15.90 5.34
C GLY A 76 -1.09 -16.63 4.97
N ILE A 77 -1.50 -16.55 3.70
CA ILE A 77 -2.73 -17.18 3.18
C ILE A 77 -2.64 -18.71 3.15
N ASN A 78 -1.50 -19.27 2.74
CA ASN A 78 -1.43 -20.70 2.42
C ASN A 78 -0.89 -21.58 3.56
N TYR A 79 -0.18 -21.02 4.54
CA TYR A 79 0.60 -21.83 5.49
C TYR A 79 0.64 -21.33 6.92
N LEU A 80 0.56 -20.01 7.16
CA LEU A 80 0.76 -19.48 8.52
C LEU A 80 -0.55 -19.33 9.29
N TYR A 81 -1.65 -19.02 8.61
CA TYR A 81 -2.94 -18.73 9.24
C TYR A 81 -4.11 -19.28 8.42
N ASP A 82 -5.15 -19.69 9.13
CA ASP A 82 -6.39 -20.17 8.52
C ASP A 82 -7.39 -19.03 8.32
N ASP A 83 -8.33 -19.23 7.39
CA ASP A 83 -9.49 -18.36 7.14
C ASP A 83 -9.14 -16.88 6.87
N ILE A 84 -8.00 -16.60 6.23
CA ILE A 84 -7.69 -15.26 5.72
C ILE A 84 -8.77 -14.88 4.69
N HIS A 85 -9.53 -13.84 4.99
CA HIS A 85 -10.67 -13.41 4.15
C HIS A 85 -10.50 -12.02 3.55
N PHE A 86 -9.51 -11.26 4.03
CA PHE A 86 -9.22 -9.91 3.56
C PHE A 86 -7.76 -9.56 3.82
N VAL A 87 -7.12 -8.84 2.89
CA VAL A 87 -5.73 -8.35 3.04
C VAL A 87 -5.68 -6.83 2.99
N VAL A 88 -4.98 -6.22 3.94
CA VAL A 88 -4.64 -4.80 3.89
C VAL A 88 -3.12 -4.62 3.84
N SER A 89 -2.64 -3.79 2.91
CA SER A 89 -1.21 -3.51 2.72
C SER A 89 -0.91 -2.03 2.95
N GLY A 90 0.17 -1.71 3.67
CA GLY A 90 0.63 -0.34 3.91
C GLY A 90 0.72 0.00 5.41
N ILE A 91 0.56 1.25 5.83
CA ILE A 91 0.50 2.46 4.99
C ILE A 91 1.91 2.78 4.48
N ASN A 92 2.10 2.77 3.16
CA ASN A 92 3.41 3.03 2.55
C ASN A 92 3.84 4.49 2.75
N GLY A 93 5.12 4.70 3.09
CA GLY A 93 5.78 6.00 3.20
C GLY A 93 6.10 6.69 1.87
N GLY A 94 5.17 6.69 0.94
CA GLY A 94 5.27 7.25 -0.41
C GLY A 94 4.00 6.92 -1.20
N CYS A 95 3.70 7.68 -2.25
CA CYS A 95 2.49 7.42 -3.04
C CYS A 95 2.68 6.26 -4.03
N ASN A 96 1.60 5.57 -4.36
CA ASN A 96 1.52 4.62 -5.46
C ASN A 96 0.37 5.03 -6.38
N LEU A 97 0.66 5.96 -7.28
CA LEU A 97 -0.31 6.65 -8.12
C LEU A 97 0.00 6.43 -9.61
N GLY A 98 -1.02 6.28 -10.44
CA GLY A 98 -0.87 5.99 -11.85
C GLY A 98 0.01 4.76 -12.11
N SER A 99 1.11 4.92 -12.84
CA SER A 99 2.03 3.82 -13.17
C SER A 99 2.90 3.32 -12.00
N ASP A 100 2.94 4.01 -10.86
CA ASP A 100 3.73 3.58 -9.69
C ASP A 100 3.21 2.26 -9.10
N ILE A 101 1.97 1.89 -9.44
CA ILE A 101 1.33 0.63 -9.01
C ILE A 101 2.08 -0.61 -9.50
N TYR A 102 2.84 -0.52 -10.59
CA TYR A 102 3.55 -1.66 -11.16
C TYR A 102 4.80 -2.05 -10.36
N PRO A 103 5.74 -1.11 -10.09
CA PRO A 103 6.91 -1.39 -9.26
C PRO A 103 6.64 -1.41 -7.75
N SER A 104 5.45 -0.99 -7.29
CA SER A 104 5.12 -0.95 -5.86
C SER A 104 5.04 -2.35 -5.22
N GLY A 105 5.74 -2.51 -4.09
CA GLY A 105 5.63 -3.69 -3.22
C GLY A 105 4.32 -3.69 -2.42
N THR A 106 3.89 -2.53 -1.93
CA THR A 106 2.59 -2.36 -1.26
C THR A 106 1.40 -2.74 -2.16
N ILE A 107 1.40 -2.33 -3.44
CA ILE A 107 0.37 -2.78 -4.38
C ILE A 107 0.56 -4.26 -4.75
N ALA A 108 1.82 -4.74 -4.84
CA ALA A 108 2.08 -6.15 -5.12
C ALA A 108 1.49 -7.09 -4.07
N ALA A 109 1.57 -6.76 -2.78
CA ALA A 109 0.92 -7.51 -1.71
C ALA A 109 -0.61 -7.62 -1.90
N ALA A 110 -1.29 -6.51 -2.15
CA ALA A 110 -2.73 -6.51 -2.40
C ALA A 110 -3.09 -7.29 -3.69
N ARG A 111 -2.25 -7.19 -4.72
CA ARG A 111 -2.40 -7.93 -5.98
C ARG A 111 -2.22 -9.43 -5.78
N GLU A 112 -1.26 -9.85 -4.96
CA GLU A 112 -1.07 -11.26 -4.59
C GLU A 112 -2.33 -11.80 -3.91
N ALA A 113 -2.88 -11.11 -2.91
CA ALA A 113 -4.13 -11.51 -2.27
C ALA A 113 -5.29 -11.64 -3.27
N THR A 114 -5.39 -10.68 -4.19
CA THR A 114 -6.41 -10.68 -5.24
C THR A 114 -6.28 -11.89 -6.17
N GLN A 115 -5.03 -12.31 -6.51
CA GLN A 115 -4.74 -13.53 -7.28
C GLN A 115 -5.18 -14.81 -6.55
N HIS A 116 -5.20 -14.79 -5.21
CA HIS A 116 -5.81 -15.84 -4.38
C HIS A 116 -7.32 -15.67 -4.18
N ARG A 117 -7.97 -14.76 -4.91
CA ARG A 117 -9.40 -14.42 -4.81
C ARG A 117 -9.80 -13.88 -3.44
N ILE A 118 -8.85 -13.27 -2.73
CA ILE A 118 -9.09 -12.59 -1.46
C ILE A 118 -9.14 -11.08 -1.73
N PRO A 119 -10.21 -10.37 -1.32
CA PRO A 119 -10.30 -8.93 -1.50
C PRO A 119 -9.17 -8.22 -0.74
N ALA A 120 -8.69 -7.10 -1.32
CA ALA A 120 -7.56 -6.39 -0.76
C ALA A 120 -7.61 -4.87 -0.96
N ILE A 121 -7.00 -4.15 0.00
CA ILE A 121 -6.81 -2.70 -0.05
C ILE A 121 -5.34 -2.40 0.19
N ALA A 122 -4.75 -1.57 -0.66
CA ALA A 122 -3.42 -1.02 -0.44
C ALA A 122 -3.51 0.47 -0.09
N PHE A 123 -2.81 0.87 0.97
CA PHE A 123 -2.75 2.23 1.48
C PHE A 123 -1.35 2.82 1.28
N SER A 124 -1.31 4.05 0.79
CA SER A 124 -0.10 4.81 0.53
C SER A 124 -0.29 6.25 0.97
N HIS A 125 0.79 6.91 1.40
CA HIS A 125 0.75 8.31 1.77
C HIS A 125 1.74 9.11 0.94
N PHE A 126 1.24 10.11 0.21
CA PHE A 126 2.11 11.02 -0.52
C PHE A 126 3.08 11.72 0.45
N LYS A 127 4.39 11.65 0.18
CA LYS A 127 5.42 12.26 1.01
C LYS A 127 6.20 13.28 0.17
N ARG A 128 6.17 14.55 0.57
CA ARG A 128 7.08 15.56 0.01
C ARG A 128 8.45 15.39 0.66
N THR A 129 9.53 15.55 -0.12
CA THR A 129 10.91 15.23 0.29
C THR A 129 11.32 15.80 1.66
N ASP A 130 10.88 17.02 1.98
CA ASP A 130 11.30 17.73 3.20
C ASP A 130 10.29 17.62 4.36
N TRP A 131 9.30 16.74 4.25
CA TRP A 131 8.18 16.67 5.19
C TRP A 131 8.09 15.29 5.84
N GLU A 132 7.85 15.28 7.15
CA GLU A 132 7.56 14.06 7.90
C GLU A 132 6.08 13.69 7.79
N LEU A 133 5.80 12.38 7.84
CA LEU A 133 4.45 11.87 7.80
C LEU A 133 3.81 11.91 9.18
N ASP A 134 2.60 12.46 9.27
CA ASP A 134 1.76 12.39 10.45
C ASP A 134 1.00 11.06 10.47
N TRP A 135 1.58 10.06 11.12
CA TRP A 135 1.00 8.72 11.21
C TRP A 135 -0.29 8.66 12.03
N GLU A 136 -0.50 9.59 12.95
CA GLU A 136 -1.75 9.68 13.71
C GLU A 136 -2.88 10.13 12.78
N ARG A 137 -2.64 11.19 11.99
CA ARG A 137 -3.59 11.64 10.97
C ARG A 137 -3.83 10.58 9.90
N ALA A 138 -2.78 9.90 9.45
CA ALA A 138 -2.90 8.78 8.51
C ALA A 138 -3.76 7.64 9.08
N THR A 139 -3.64 7.34 10.38
CA THR A 139 -4.48 6.35 11.08
C THR A 139 -5.95 6.78 11.03
N GLN A 140 -6.27 8.03 11.34
CA GLN A 140 -7.64 8.55 11.32
C GLN A 140 -8.26 8.53 9.92
N TRP A 141 -7.49 8.89 8.89
CA TRP A 141 -7.94 8.78 7.51
C TRP A 141 -8.15 7.33 7.08
N THR A 142 -7.28 6.43 7.51
CA THR A 142 -7.42 4.99 7.25
C THR A 142 -8.70 4.43 7.88
N VAL A 143 -9.05 4.84 9.11
CA VAL A 143 -10.32 4.47 9.75
C VAL A 143 -11.50 4.92 8.89
N ARG A 144 -11.53 6.20 8.46
CA ARG A 144 -12.60 6.75 7.61
C ARG A 144 -12.75 5.96 6.31
N VAL A 145 -11.62 5.66 5.66
CA VAL A 145 -11.61 4.91 4.40
C VAL A 145 -12.06 3.47 4.62
N LEU A 146 -11.56 2.77 5.64
CA LEU A 146 -11.96 1.39 5.90
C LEU A 146 -13.45 1.28 6.24
N GLN A 147 -14.04 2.24 6.97
CA GLN A 147 -15.47 2.27 7.25
C GLN A 147 -16.32 2.37 5.98
N GLU A 148 -15.88 3.12 4.97
CA GLU A 148 -16.54 3.20 3.67
C GLU A 148 -16.33 1.90 2.88
N LEU A 149 -15.07 1.50 2.75
CA LEU A 149 -14.61 0.45 1.86
C LEU A 149 -15.07 -0.95 2.32
N LEU A 150 -14.99 -1.29 3.61
CA LEU A 150 -15.39 -2.61 4.10
C LEU A 150 -16.90 -2.89 3.94
N THR A 151 -17.72 -1.87 3.65
CA THR A 151 -19.15 -2.05 3.38
C THR A 151 -19.49 -2.32 1.92
N GLN A 152 -18.54 -2.12 0.99
CA GLN A 152 -18.80 -2.36 -0.43
C GLN A 152 -18.34 -3.76 -0.86
N THR A 153 -19.03 -4.29 -1.86
CA THR A 153 -18.60 -5.50 -2.55
C THR A 153 -17.45 -5.19 -3.51
N VAL A 154 -16.37 -5.94 -3.40
CA VAL A 154 -15.25 -5.89 -4.35
C VAL A 154 -15.46 -6.96 -5.40
N ASP A 155 -15.50 -6.56 -6.68
CA ASP A 155 -15.62 -7.50 -7.79
C ASP A 155 -14.39 -8.43 -7.82
N PRO A 156 -14.56 -9.74 -8.10
CA PRO A 156 -13.43 -10.65 -8.22
C PRO A 156 -12.37 -10.12 -9.19
N GLY A 157 -11.09 -10.26 -8.84
CA GLY A 157 -9.98 -9.74 -9.64
C GLY A 157 -9.72 -8.24 -9.47
N THR A 158 -10.46 -7.56 -8.59
CA THR A 158 -10.26 -6.13 -8.30
C THR A 158 -9.65 -5.92 -6.92
N LEU A 159 -8.75 -4.96 -6.81
CA LEU A 159 -8.27 -4.40 -5.55
C LEU A 159 -8.49 -2.90 -5.49
N TRP A 160 -8.44 -2.34 -4.28
CA TRP A 160 -8.44 -0.90 -4.08
C TRP A 160 -7.05 -0.35 -3.77
N SER A 161 -6.71 0.74 -4.44
CA SER A 161 -5.52 1.55 -4.17
C SER A 161 -5.99 2.86 -3.56
N VAL A 162 -5.51 3.15 -2.36
CA VAL A 162 -5.83 4.34 -1.58
C VAL A 162 -4.56 5.16 -1.41
N ASN A 163 -4.60 6.42 -1.81
CA ASN A 163 -3.51 7.35 -1.62
C ASN A 163 -3.96 8.57 -0.81
N PHE A 164 -3.28 8.80 0.31
CA PHE A 164 -3.46 9.98 1.12
C PHE A 164 -2.66 11.17 0.58
N PRO A 165 -3.23 12.38 0.57
CA PRO A 165 -2.51 13.58 0.19
C PRO A 165 -1.53 13.98 1.30
N HIS A 166 -0.53 14.79 0.95
CA HIS A 166 0.28 15.49 1.95
C HIS A 166 -0.26 16.90 2.13
N LEU A 167 -0.88 17.16 3.28
CA LEU A 167 -1.52 18.44 3.57
C LEU A 167 -0.65 19.32 4.47
N GLU A 168 -0.68 20.63 4.22
CA GLU A 168 -0.05 21.59 5.12
C GLU A 168 -0.78 21.64 6.47
N PRO A 169 -0.09 21.91 7.59
CA PRO A 169 -0.75 22.12 8.87
C PRO A 169 -1.85 23.18 8.79
N GLY A 170 -3.05 22.85 9.27
CA GLY A 170 -4.21 23.74 9.22
C GLY A 170 -5.01 23.69 7.91
N SER A 171 -4.59 22.91 6.91
CA SER A 171 -5.42 22.59 5.74
C SER A 171 -6.72 21.90 6.17
N PRO A 172 -7.84 22.11 5.44
CA PRO A 172 -9.07 21.39 5.71
C PRO A 172 -8.87 19.88 5.62
N GLU A 173 -9.75 19.12 6.28
CA GLU A 173 -9.76 17.66 6.14
C GLU A 173 -10.03 17.27 4.67
N PRO A 174 -9.32 16.27 4.14
CA PRO A 174 -9.50 15.87 2.76
C PRO A 174 -10.82 15.12 2.58
N GLU A 175 -11.41 15.29 1.40
CA GLU A 175 -12.55 14.50 0.96
C GLU A 175 -12.08 13.13 0.44
N ILE A 176 -12.94 12.12 0.58
CA ILE A 176 -12.75 10.81 -0.03
C ILE A 176 -13.30 10.86 -1.45
N VAL A 177 -12.45 10.63 -2.45
CA VAL A 177 -12.83 10.74 -3.86
C VAL A 177 -12.50 9.45 -4.60
N PHE A 178 -13.54 8.81 -5.14
CA PHE A 178 -13.39 7.69 -6.08
C PHE A 178 -12.98 8.22 -7.46
N CYS A 179 -11.93 7.64 -8.02
CA CYS A 179 -11.27 8.15 -9.23
C CYS A 179 -10.76 7.01 -10.13
N SER A 180 -10.35 7.36 -11.34
CA SER A 180 -9.67 6.43 -12.26
C SER A 180 -8.15 6.48 -12.08
N LEU A 181 -7.46 5.38 -12.36
CA LEU A 181 -5.99 5.40 -12.42
C LEU A 181 -5.50 6.34 -13.54
N CYS A 182 -4.49 7.16 -13.25
CA CYS A 182 -3.83 7.98 -14.23
C CYS A 182 -3.02 7.11 -15.22
N THR A 183 -3.19 7.37 -16.51
CA THR A 183 -2.47 6.66 -17.59
C THR A 183 -1.37 7.52 -18.22
N ARG A 184 -1.10 8.71 -17.68
CA ARG A 184 0.01 9.54 -18.13
C ARG A 184 1.34 8.88 -17.77
N PRO A 185 2.35 8.95 -18.65
CA PRO A 185 3.65 8.35 -18.37
C PRO A 185 4.31 9.05 -17.19
N LEU A 186 4.93 8.26 -16.30
CA LEU A 186 5.83 8.78 -15.28
C LEU A 186 7.03 9.47 -15.94
N LEU A 187 7.54 10.52 -15.30
CA LEU A 187 8.77 11.15 -15.74
C LEU A 187 9.94 10.20 -15.49
N THR A 188 10.54 9.68 -16.56
CA THR A 188 11.70 8.80 -16.49
C THR A 188 12.96 9.52 -16.97
N GLU A 189 13.34 10.58 -16.25
CA GLU A 189 14.54 11.36 -16.57
C GLU A 189 15.78 10.86 -15.83
N PHE A 190 16.92 11.02 -16.48
CA PHE A 190 18.21 10.62 -15.93
C PHE A 190 19.22 11.75 -16.12
N VAL A 191 19.91 12.11 -15.05
CA VAL A 191 21.00 13.08 -15.10
C VAL A 191 22.33 12.33 -15.13
N LYS A 192 23.17 12.67 -16.12
CA LYS A 192 24.51 12.10 -16.24
C LYS A 192 25.40 12.55 -15.07
N GLN A 193 26.07 11.61 -14.42
CA GLN A 193 27.11 11.84 -13.43
C GLN A 193 28.46 11.26 -13.92
N GLU A 194 29.54 11.46 -13.15
CA GLU A 194 30.90 11.09 -13.53
C GLU A 194 31.04 9.63 -14.02
N ASN A 195 30.34 8.70 -13.36
CA ASN A 195 30.40 7.26 -13.66
C ASN A 195 29.03 6.61 -13.94
N GLY A 196 28.03 7.39 -14.38
CA GLY A 196 26.72 6.81 -14.68
C GLY A 196 25.59 7.82 -14.84
N TYR A 197 24.39 7.36 -14.52
CA TYR A 197 23.15 8.13 -14.63
C TYR A 197 22.39 8.00 -13.31
N LEU A 198 21.95 9.12 -12.77
CA LEU A 198 21.05 9.18 -11.63
C LEU A 198 19.62 9.37 -12.14
N TYR A 199 18.71 8.50 -11.73
CA TYR A 199 17.28 8.70 -11.95
C TYR A 199 16.81 9.95 -11.21
N VAL A 200 16.10 10.84 -11.90
CA VAL A 200 15.50 12.04 -11.33
C VAL A 200 14.01 11.99 -11.60
N GLY A 201 13.25 11.62 -10.58
CA GLY A 201 11.79 11.67 -10.60
C GLY A 201 11.29 13.06 -10.19
N ASP A 202 10.04 13.37 -10.57
CA ASP A 202 9.32 14.54 -10.09
C ASP A 202 7.87 14.16 -9.78
N ASP A 203 7.66 13.64 -8.57
CA ASP A 203 6.34 13.19 -8.13
C ASP A 203 5.36 14.36 -7.89
N ILE A 204 5.88 15.58 -7.71
CA ILE A 204 5.09 16.79 -7.41
C ILE A 204 4.54 17.39 -8.70
N ASN A 205 5.37 17.54 -9.74
CA ASN A 205 4.97 18.20 -11.00
C ASN A 205 4.62 17.23 -12.12
N ARG A 206 4.38 15.96 -11.80
CA ARG A 206 3.96 14.97 -12.80
C ARG A 206 2.62 15.35 -13.44
N LYS A 207 2.50 15.02 -14.72
CA LYS A 207 1.28 15.29 -15.50
C LYS A 207 0.17 14.33 -15.11
N SER A 208 -1.05 14.84 -15.04
CA SER A 208 -2.27 14.07 -14.79
C SER A 208 -3.39 14.51 -15.72
N ASP A 209 -4.39 13.65 -15.86
CA ASP A 209 -5.69 14.00 -16.44
C ASP A 209 -6.68 14.25 -15.29
N SER A 210 -7.65 15.15 -15.51
CA SER A 210 -8.60 15.52 -14.46
C SER A 210 -9.42 14.32 -13.99
N GLY A 211 -9.63 14.20 -12.67
CA GLY A 211 -10.38 13.10 -12.06
C GLY A 211 -9.61 11.78 -11.96
N THR A 212 -8.31 11.80 -12.25
CA THR A 212 -7.43 10.65 -12.00
C THR A 212 -6.90 10.65 -10.57
N ASP A 213 -6.43 9.50 -10.10
CA ASP A 213 -5.80 9.34 -8.78
C ASP A 213 -4.66 10.33 -8.54
N VAL A 214 -3.82 10.60 -9.55
CA VAL A 214 -2.77 11.61 -9.49
C VAL A 214 -3.35 13.01 -9.27
N ASP A 215 -4.35 13.41 -10.07
CA ASP A 215 -5.00 14.72 -9.98
C ASP A 215 -5.64 14.91 -8.60
N VAL A 216 -6.44 13.94 -8.16
CA VAL A 216 -7.16 13.95 -6.88
C VAL A 216 -6.21 14.01 -5.69
N CYS A 217 -5.16 13.18 -5.68
CA CYS A 217 -4.23 13.14 -4.57
C CYS A 217 -3.40 14.43 -4.49
N LEU A 218 -2.94 14.95 -5.62
CA LEU A 218 -2.15 16.18 -5.67
C LEU A 218 -3.01 17.44 -5.42
N SER A 219 -4.33 17.36 -5.64
CA SER A 219 -5.27 18.43 -5.25
C SER A 219 -5.58 18.46 -3.76
N GLY A 220 -5.00 17.57 -2.95
CA GLY A 220 -5.20 17.53 -1.50
C GLY A 220 -6.37 16.67 -1.04
N ASN A 221 -6.88 15.74 -1.85
CA ASN A 221 -7.94 14.82 -1.46
C ASN A 221 -7.43 13.38 -1.34
N ILE A 222 -8.19 12.52 -0.65
CA ILE A 222 -7.89 11.08 -0.59
C ILE A 222 -8.35 10.45 -1.89
N ALA A 223 -7.40 9.91 -2.67
CA ALA A 223 -7.69 9.24 -3.93
C ALA A 223 -7.93 7.75 -3.69
N ILE A 224 -9.11 7.26 -4.11
CA ILE A 224 -9.43 5.82 -4.13
C ILE A 224 -9.64 5.39 -5.58
N ALA A 225 -8.80 4.49 -6.06
CA ALA A 225 -8.91 3.90 -7.39
C ALA A 225 -9.09 2.39 -7.31
N LYS A 226 -9.88 1.84 -8.25
CA LYS A 226 -9.97 0.39 -8.45
C LYS A 226 -8.92 -0.06 -9.46
N TYR A 227 -8.24 -1.17 -9.16
CA TYR A 227 -7.31 -1.82 -10.09
C TYR A 227 -7.81 -3.25 -10.36
N CYS A 228 -8.18 -3.51 -11.61
CA CYS A 228 -8.68 -4.80 -12.06
C CYS A 228 -7.59 -5.59 -12.78
N LEU A 229 -7.42 -6.86 -12.39
CA LEU A 229 -6.38 -7.76 -12.90
C LEU A 229 -6.87 -8.65 -14.07
N TRP A 230 -8.17 -9.01 -14.10
CA TRP A 230 -8.79 -9.84 -15.16
C TRP A 230 -10.31 -9.64 -15.22
#